data_AF-A0A8T0FQS8-F1
#
_entry.id   AF-A0A8T0FQS8-F1
#
_cell.length_a   1.000
_cell.length_b   1.000
_cell.length_c   1.000
_cell.angle_alpha   90.00
_cell.angle_beta   90.00
_cell.angle_gamma   90.00
#
_symmetry.space_group_name_H-M   'P 1'
#
loop_
_entity.id
_entity.type
_entity.pdbx_description
1 polymer ?
#
loop_
_entity_poly.entity_id
_entity_poly.type
_entity_poly.pdbx_seq_one_letter_code
_entity_poly.pdbx_strand_id
1 'polypeptide(L)'
;MTEAQAIAENQVKSATSGEMVTMKSLWENQDCVPKLDEHNVRLVGIGVEELGVKEFLDGKFFAGDLFIDVEKKCYKDLQYKRYGILNLIPALFSKTSRDAIAASRTAQVGGDLKGDYYQVGGTLVVKKGGEKVLLNHKQDSLADHVDNKEVLKSLNIS
;
A
#
# COMPACT_ATOMS: atom_id res chain seq x y z
N MET A 1 5.77 -21.44 4.40
CA MET A 1 4.54 -20.66 4.19
C MET A 1 4.91 -19.48 3.30
N THR A 2 4.22 -19.29 2.17
CA THR A 2 4.45 -18.14 1.27
C THR A 2 3.83 -16.88 1.85
N GLU A 3 4.19 -15.70 1.32
CA GLU A 3 3.60 -14.42 1.72
C GLU A 3 2.09 -14.38 1.50
N ALA A 4 1.63 -14.93 0.37
CA ALA A 4 0.20 -15.06 0.09
C ALA A 4 -0.51 -15.97 1.13
N GLN A 5 0.12 -17.08 1.53
CA GLN A 5 -0.43 -17.95 2.58
C GLN A 5 -0.43 -17.27 3.96
N ALA A 6 0.58 -16.45 4.25
CA ALA A 6 0.71 -15.76 5.54
C ALA A 6 -0.42 -14.76 5.78
N ILE A 7 -0.94 -14.15 4.72
CA ILE A 7 -2.02 -13.15 4.81
C ILE A 7 -3.38 -13.65 4.35
N ALA A 8 -3.50 -14.89 3.86
CA ALA A 8 -4.72 -15.38 3.19
C ALA A 8 -6.00 -15.15 4.00
N GLU A 9 -5.96 -15.46 5.30
CA GLU A 9 -7.12 -15.35 6.20
C GLU A 9 -7.29 -13.96 6.82
N ASN A 10 -6.39 -13.01 6.50
CA ASN A 10 -6.49 -11.66 7.00
C ASN A 10 -7.65 -10.94 6.32
N GLN A 11 -8.37 -10.13 7.09
CA GLN A 11 -9.48 -9.36 6.57
C GLN A 11 -9.03 -7.97 6.13
N VAL A 12 -9.58 -7.51 5.00
CA VAL A 12 -9.43 -6.16 4.50
C VAL A 12 -10.80 -5.59 4.15
N LYS A 13 -10.97 -4.29 4.36
CA LYS A 13 -12.22 -3.57 4.09
C LYS A 13 -12.19 -2.98 2.69
N SER A 14 -13.18 -3.26 1.86
CA SER A 14 -13.37 -2.58 0.58
C SER A 14 -13.50 -1.08 0.80
N ALA A 15 -12.65 -0.29 0.16
CA ALA A 15 -12.71 1.17 0.25
C ALA A 15 -13.99 1.73 -0.39
N THR A 16 -14.61 0.98 -1.33
CA THR A 16 -15.80 1.42 -2.07
C THR A 16 -17.10 0.98 -1.40
N SER A 17 -17.22 -0.30 -1.03
CA SER A 17 -18.46 -0.85 -0.44
C SER A 17 -18.46 -0.85 1.09
N GLY A 18 -17.28 -0.73 1.72
CA GLY A 18 -17.12 -0.89 3.17
C GLY A 18 -17.21 -2.35 3.65
N GLU A 19 -17.38 -3.32 2.75
CA GLU A 19 -17.48 -4.74 3.06
C GLU A 19 -16.13 -5.32 3.50
N MET A 20 -16.15 -6.21 4.49
CA MET A 20 -14.97 -6.96 4.93
C MET A 20 -14.82 -8.24 4.10
N VAL A 21 -13.67 -8.42 3.47
CA VAL A 21 -13.33 -9.62 2.69
C VAL A 21 -12.01 -10.20 3.17
N THR A 22 -11.74 -11.46 2.87
CA THR A 22 -10.42 -12.07 3.13
C THR A 22 -9.45 -11.73 2.01
N MET A 23 -8.17 -11.59 2.32
CA MET A 23 -7.12 -11.42 1.30
C MET A 23 -7.15 -12.55 0.27
N LYS A 24 -7.44 -13.78 0.70
CA LYS A 24 -7.59 -14.95 -0.17
C LYS A 24 -8.58 -14.73 -1.31
N SER A 25 -9.72 -14.11 -1.01
CA SER A 25 -10.75 -13.84 -2.00
C SER A 25 -10.27 -12.98 -3.17
N LEU A 26 -9.24 -12.15 -2.96
CA LEU A 26 -8.72 -11.20 -3.95
C LEU A 26 -7.95 -11.87 -5.09
N TRP A 27 -7.35 -13.04 -4.83
CA TRP A 27 -6.65 -13.84 -5.85
C TRP A 27 -7.40 -15.12 -6.24
N GLU A 28 -8.53 -15.43 -5.58
CA GLU A 28 -9.47 -16.47 -6.01
C GLU A 28 -10.46 -15.93 -7.04
N ASN A 29 -11.03 -14.74 -6.79
CA ASN A 29 -11.98 -14.08 -7.69
C ASN A 29 -11.27 -12.95 -8.44
N GLN A 30 -11.33 -12.96 -9.77
CA GLN A 30 -10.65 -11.98 -10.62
C GLN A 30 -11.67 -11.10 -11.35
N ASP A 31 -11.86 -9.89 -10.84
CA ASP A 31 -12.35 -8.75 -11.62
C ASP A 31 -11.13 -7.86 -11.88
N CYS A 32 -10.79 -7.59 -13.13
CA CYS A 32 -9.54 -6.95 -13.52
C CYS A 32 -9.78 -5.50 -13.99
N VAL A 33 -8.70 -4.72 -14.21
CA VAL A 33 -8.80 -3.33 -14.68
C VAL A 33 -8.19 -3.13 -16.06
N PRO A 34 -8.68 -2.19 -16.90
CA PRO A 34 -8.58 -2.24 -18.37
C PRO A 34 -7.18 -2.45 -18.97
N LYS A 35 -6.14 -1.89 -18.36
CA LYS A 35 -4.75 -2.02 -18.86
C LYS A 35 -4.08 -3.34 -18.52
N LEU A 36 -4.52 -3.97 -17.42
CA LEU A 36 -4.06 -5.28 -16.98
C LEU A 36 -5.05 -6.40 -17.41
N ASP A 37 -6.26 -6.03 -17.83
CA ASP A 37 -7.26 -6.91 -18.44
C ASP A 37 -6.73 -7.64 -19.66
N GLU A 38 -5.97 -6.94 -20.51
CA GLU A 38 -5.33 -7.54 -21.70
C GLU A 38 -4.49 -8.78 -21.35
N HIS A 39 -4.06 -8.91 -20.09
CA HIS A 39 -3.25 -10.00 -19.58
C HIS A 39 -3.88 -10.74 -18.39
N ASN A 40 -5.18 -10.55 -18.12
CA ASN A 40 -5.92 -11.17 -17.00
C ASN A 40 -5.26 -10.95 -15.63
N VAL A 41 -4.72 -9.75 -15.40
CA VAL A 41 -4.09 -9.36 -14.14
C VAL A 41 -5.00 -8.39 -13.39
N ARG A 42 -5.33 -8.74 -12.14
CA ARG A 42 -6.09 -7.86 -11.25
C ARG A 42 -5.14 -6.94 -10.49
N LEU A 43 -5.44 -5.63 -10.49
CA LEU A 43 -4.69 -4.65 -9.71
C LEU A 43 -5.43 -4.35 -8.41
N VAL A 44 -4.74 -4.53 -7.28
CA VAL A 44 -5.29 -4.25 -5.95
C VAL A 44 -4.35 -3.36 -5.15
N GLY A 45 -4.89 -2.31 -4.55
CA GLY A 45 -4.21 -1.48 -3.57
C GLY A 45 -4.76 -1.74 -2.17
N ILE A 46 -3.86 -1.95 -1.20
CA ILE A 46 -4.21 -2.09 0.22
C ILE A 46 -3.67 -0.85 0.94
N GLY A 47 -4.56 -0.07 1.54
CA GLY A 47 -4.27 1.09 2.36
C GLY A 47 -4.11 0.74 3.83
N VAL A 48 -3.42 1.64 4.56
CA VAL A 48 -3.09 1.47 5.99
C VAL A 48 -4.23 1.89 6.91
N GLU A 49 -5.07 2.83 6.48
CA GLU A 49 -6.16 3.41 7.28
C GLU A 49 -7.24 4.05 6.39
N GLU A 50 -8.35 4.44 7.01
CA GLU A 50 -9.49 5.06 6.30
C GLU A 50 -9.33 6.56 6.04
N LEU A 51 -8.37 7.20 6.72
CA LEU A 51 -8.12 8.63 6.54
C LEU A 51 -7.67 8.91 5.10
N GLY A 52 -8.33 9.87 4.45
CA GLY A 52 -7.99 10.27 3.08
C GLY A 52 -8.54 9.35 1.98
N VAL A 53 -9.20 8.24 2.33
CA VAL A 53 -9.72 7.28 1.35
C VAL A 53 -10.77 7.89 0.45
N LYS A 54 -11.66 8.74 1.00
CA LYS A 54 -12.70 9.40 0.20
C LYS A 54 -12.09 10.30 -0.86
N GLU A 55 -11.14 11.14 -0.47
CA GLU A 55 -10.42 12.05 -1.36
C GLU A 55 -9.62 11.26 -2.41
N PHE A 56 -9.05 10.13 -2.01
CA PHE A 56 -8.27 9.26 -2.90
C PHE A 56 -9.15 8.60 -3.98
N LEU A 57 -10.35 8.14 -3.60
CA LEU A 57 -11.35 7.58 -4.51
C LEU A 57 -11.91 8.65 -5.45
N ASP A 58 -12.32 9.80 -4.93
CA ASP A 58 -12.87 10.91 -5.71
C ASP A 58 -11.85 11.44 -6.73
N GLY A 59 -10.58 11.48 -6.34
CA GLY A 59 -9.47 11.87 -7.19
C GLY A 59 -9.08 10.84 -8.27
N LYS A 60 -9.60 9.60 -8.18
CA LYS A 60 -9.30 8.50 -9.11
C LYS A 60 -7.80 8.25 -9.30
N PHE A 61 -7.02 8.38 -8.21
CA PHE A 61 -5.55 8.25 -8.27
C PHE A 61 -5.06 6.82 -8.49
N PHE A 62 -5.95 5.83 -8.37
CA PHE A 62 -5.63 4.43 -8.58
C PHE A 62 -6.65 3.79 -9.51
N ALA A 63 -6.16 2.99 -10.45
CA ALA A 63 -6.99 2.36 -11.48
C ALA A 63 -7.58 1.01 -11.04
N GLY A 64 -7.07 0.42 -9.95
CA GLY A 64 -7.45 -0.89 -9.43
C GLY A 64 -8.47 -0.86 -8.29
N ASP A 65 -8.77 -2.02 -7.74
CA ASP A 65 -9.58 -2.13 -6.53
C ASP A 65 -8.80 -1.65 -5.31
N LEU A 66 -9.48 -0.95 -4.41
CA LEU A 66 -8.89 -0.43 -3.19
C LEU A 66 -9.52 -1.08 -1.97
N PHE A 67 -8.66 -1.53 -1.07
CA PHE A 67 -9.04 -2.06 0.24
C PHE A 67 -8.18 -1.42 1.34
N ILE A 68 -8.57 -1.64 2.58
CA ILE A 68 -7.93 -1.08 3.76
C ILE A 68 -7.71 -2.22 4.74
N ASP A 69 -6.46 -2.43 5.15
CA ASP A 69 -6.14 -3.33 6.25
C ASP A 69 -6.24 -2.56 7.57
N VAL A 70 -7.48 -2.42 8.05
CA VAL A 70 -7.82 -1.60 9.23
C VAL A 70 -7.02 -2.02 10.47
N GLU A 71 -6.75 -3.32 10.62
CA GLU A 71 -5.98 -3.87 11.74
C GLU A 71 -4.47 -3.87 11.50
N LYS A 72 -4.03 -3.50 10.28
CA LYS A 72 -2.63 -3.55 9.82
C LYS A 72 -2.03 -4.96 9.95
N LYS A 73 -2.89 -5.99 9.91
CA LYS A 73 -2.51 -7.38 10.13
C LYS A 73 -1.71 -7.93 8.96
N CYS A 74 -2.09 -7.59 7.72
CA CYS A 74 -1.32 -7.93 6.52
C CYS A 74 0.06 -7.27 6.58
N TYR A 75 0.15 -5.99 6.94
CA TYR A 75 1.45 -5.30 7.07
C TYR A 75 2.35 -6.00 8.10
N LYS A 76 1.78 -6.40 9.24
CA LYS A 76 2.49 -7.13 10.30
C LYS A 76 2.94 -8.53 9.85
N ASP A 77 2.03 -9.31 9.27
CA ASP A 77 2.30 -10.70 8.87
C ASP A 77 3.27 -10.78 7.68
N LEU A 78 3.26 -9.76 6.80
CA LEU A 78 4.28 -9.57 5.76
C LEU A 78 5.59 -9.00 6.29
N GLN A 79 5.66 -8.65 7.58
CA GLN A 79 6.82 -8.09 8.25
C GLN A 79 7.30 -6.79 7.59
N TYR A 80 6.36 -5.96 7.11
CA TYR A 80 6.68 -4.63 6.62
C TYR A 80 7.12 -3.74 7.79
N LYS A 81 8.17 -2.95 7.54
CA LYS A 81 8.76 -2.13 8.59
C LYS A 81 7.76 -1.05 9.02
N ARG A 82 7.83 -0.69 10.28
CA ARG A 82 7.18 0.49 10.83
C ARG A 82 8.27 1.35 11.44
N TYR A 83 8.49 2.53 10.90
CA TYR A 83 9.48 3.44 11.46
C TYR A 83 8.98 3.99 12.80
N GLY A 84 9.75 3.81 13.87
CA GLY A 84 9.43 4.42 15.15
C GLY A 84 9.60 5.94 15.10
N ILE A 85 8.84 6.67 15.93
CA ILE A 85 8.97 8.12 16.16
C ILE A 85 10.44 8.52 16.40
N LEU A 86 11.22 7.67 17.07
CA LEU A 86 12.64 7.90 17.36
C LEU A 86 13.52 8.08 16.11
N ASN A 87 13.16 7.49 14.96
CA ASN A 87 13.87 7.68 13.69
C ASN A 87 13.47 8.97 12.96
N LEU A 88 12.33 9.57 13.33
CA LEU A 88 11.85 10.85 12.80
C LEU A 88 12.30 12.06 13.65
N ILE A 89 12.60 11.84 14.94
CA ILE A 89 13.10 12.87 15.85
C ILE A 89 14.34 13.60 15.27
N PRO A 90 15.41 12.93 14.82
CA PRO A 90 16.57 13.63 14.26
C PRO A 90 16.21 14.51 13.04
N ALA A 91 15.27 14.04 12.20
CA ALA A 91 14.79 14.79 11.04
C ALA A 91 13.95 16.02 11.45
N LEU A 92 13.08 15.89 12.45
CA LEU A 92 12.23 16.96 12.99
C LEU A 92 13.01 18.02 13.78
N PHE A 93 14.12 17.64 14.42
CA PHE A 93 14.98 18.57 15.19
C PHE A 93 16.09 19.23 14.37
N SER A 94 16.22 18.90 13.07
CA SER A 94 17.13 19.58 12.15
C SER A 94 16.75 21.07 11.99
N LYS A 95 17.75 21.95 11.77
CA LYS A 95 17.51 23.39 11.53
C LYS A 95 16.56 23.60 10.34
N THR A 96 16.72 22.79 9.30
CA THR A 96 15.91 22.79 8.08
C THR A 96 14.42 22.54 8.36
N SER A 97 14.10 21.64 9.30
CA SER A 97 12.71 21.38 9.71
C SER A 97 12.11 22.53 10.52
N ARG A 98 12.90 23.24 11.35
CA ARG A 98 12.42 24.47 12.03
C ARG A 98 12.12 25.58 11.03
N ASP A 99 12.99 25.76 10.05
CA ASP A 99 12.83 26.80 9.02
C ASP A 99 11.63 26.49 8.10
N ALA A 100 11.42 25.22 7.74
CA ALA A 100 10.25 24.77 6.98
C ALA A 100 8.93 24.89 7.77
N ILE A 101 8.94 24.61 9.09
CA ILE A 101 7.78 24.82 9.97
C ILE A 101 7.48 26.31 10.16
N ALA A 102 8.50 27.17 10.24
CA ALA A 102 8.31 28.61 10.31
C ALA A 102 7.74 29.17 9.00
N ALA A 103 8.24 28.69 7.86
CA ALA A 103 7.72 29.05 6.53
C ALA A 103 6.28 28.56 6.32
N SER A 104 5.95 27.33 6.74
CA SER A 104 4.61 26.76 6.59
C SER A 104 3.56 27.43 7.48
N ARG A 105 3.91 27.83 8.71
CA ARG A 105 3.07 28.66 9.59
C ARG A 105 2.80 30.04 8.99
N THR A 106 3.79 30.64 8.33
CA THR A 106 3.66 31.94 7.67
C THR A 106 2.78 31.86 6.42
N ALA A 107 2.79 30.72 5.72
CA ALA A 107 2.00 30.48 4.51
C ALA A 107 0.58 29.93 4.76
N GLN A 108 0.17 29.71 6.02
CA GLN A 108 -1.08 28.98 6.38
C GLN A 108 -1.21 27.58 5.74
N VAL A 109 -0.13 27.04 5.17
CA VAL A 109 -0.08 25.67 4.66
C VAL A 109 0.28 24.78 5.83
N GLY A 110 -0.70 24.47 6.67
CA GLY A 110 -0.50 23.49 7.74
C GLY A 110 -0.09 22.16 7.14
N GLY A 111 1.10 21.65 7.49
CA GLY A 111 1.43 20.26 7.22
C GLY A 111 0.42 19.39 7.94
N ASP A 112 -0.35 18.61 7.19
CA ASP A 112 -1.24 17.64 7.81
C ASP A 112 -0.36 16.55 8.41
N LEU A 113 -0.35 16.45 9.74
CA LEU A 113 0.32 15.39 10.49
C LEU A 113 -0.67 14.29 10.89
N LYS A 114 -1.89 14.30 10.32
CA LYS A 114 -2.90 13.28 10.59
C LYS A 114 -2.60 12.05 9.75
N GLY A 115 -2.73 10.88 10.38
CA GLY A 115 -2.54 9.59 9.73
C GLY A 115 -1.20 8.92 10.03
N ASP A 116 -0.97 7.78 9.37
CA ASP A 116 0.17 6.91 9.58
C ASP A 116 1.30 7.14 8.58
N TYR A 117 2.30 7.94 9.00
CA TYR A 117 3.49 8.24 8.19
C TYR A 117 4.60 7.20 8.31
N TYR A 118 4.42 6.19 9.14
CA TYR A 118 5.50 5.33 9.61
C TYR A 118 5.50 3.95 8.97
N GLN A 119 4.35 3.53 8.47
CA GLN A 119 4.16 2.23 7.86
C GLN A 119 4.72 2.24 6.44
N VAL A 120 5.69 1.39 6.14
CA VAL A 120 6.03 1.08 4.74
C VAL A 120 5.19 -0.09 4.23
N GLY A 121 5.07 -0.21 2.92
CA GLY A 121 4.36 -1.28 2.23
C GLY A 121 5.29 -2.16 1.39
N GLY A 122 4.77 -2.60 0.26
CA GLY A 122 5.47 -3.48 -0.66
C GLY A 122 4.61 -3.79 -1.89
N THR A 123 5.14 -4.65 -2.74
CA THR A 123 4.44 -5.14 -3.94
C THR A 123 4.54 -6.65 -3.98
N LEU A 124 3.40 -7.30 -4.09
CA LEU A 124 3.28 -8.74 -4.31
C LEU A 124 2.68 -8.99 -5.69
N VAL A 125 3.24 -9.94 -6.42
CA VAL A 125 2.58 -10.54 -7.58
C VAL A 125 2.24 -11.97 -7.22
N VAL A 126 0.95 -12.25 -7.14
CA VAL A 126 0.43 -13.54 -6.68
C VAL A 126 -0.25 -14.22 -7.86
N LYS A 127 0.14 -15.48 -8.14
CA LYS A 127 -0.55 -16.30 -9.14
C LYS A 127 -1.97 -16.55 -8.67
N LYS A 128 -2.93 -16.53 -9.60
CA LYS A 128 -4.33 -16.90 -9.34
C LYS A 128 -4.43 -18.17 -8.48
N GLY A 129 -5.30 -18.14 -7.47
CA GLY A 129 -5.44 -19.21 -6.48
C GLY A 129 -4.43 -19.17 -5.33
N GLY A 130 -3.48 -18.23 -5.32
CA GLY A 130 -2.54 -18.05 -4.21
C GLY A 130 -1.43 -19.11 -4.14
N GLU A 131 -1.31 -19.96 -5.17
CA GLU A 131 -0.38 -21.10 -5.20
C GLU A 131 1.09 -20.68 -5.16
N LYS A 132 1.39 -19.51 -5.74
CA LYS A 132 2.77 -19.02 -5.89
C LYS A 132 2.81 -17.50 -5.84
N VAL A 133 3.83 -16.98 -5.15
CA VAL A 133 4.24 -15.58 -5.21
C VAL A 133 5.34 -15.47 -6.27
N LEU A 134 5.08 -14.70 -7.33
CA LEU A 134 6.00 -14.50 -8.47
C LEU A 134 6.98 -13.35 -8.19
N LEU A 135 6.56 -12.38 -7.40
CA LEU A 135 7.34 -11.22 -6.98
C LEU A 135 6.97 -10.87 -5.54
N ASN A 136 7.98 -10.59 -4.72
CA ASN A 136 7.81 -10.01 -3.39
C ASN A 136 8.84 -8.90 -3.19
N HIS A 137 8.38 -7.65 -3.31
CA HIS A 137 9.15 -6.47 -2.96
C HIS A 137 8.66 -5.94 -1.62
N LYS A 138 9.54 -5.83 -0.63
CA LYS A 138 9.26 -5.14 0.63
C LYS A 138 9.95 -3.79 0.56
N GLN A 139 9.21 -2.71 0.78
CA GLN A 139 9.83 -1.39 0.76
C GLN A 139 10.83 -1.26 1.90
N ASP A 140 12.06 -0.85 1.58
CA ASP A 140 13.09 -0.56 2.55
C ASP A 140 13.00 0.85 3.12
N SER A 141 12.35 1.78 2.40
CA SER A 141 12.11 3.17 2.81
C SER A 141 10.80 3.71 2.18
N LEU A 142 10.33 4.89 2.60
CA LEU A 142 9.11 5.50 2.05
C LEU A 142 9.19 5.82 0.54
N ALA A 143 10.39 6.05 0.01
CA ALA A 143 10.61 6.34 -1.41
C ALA A 143 10.96 5.10 -2.24
N ASP A 144 11.16 3.95 -1.58
CA ASP A 144 11.48 2.71 -2.26
C ASP A 144 10.23 2.14 -2.95
N HIS A 145 10.36 1.72 -4.19
CA HIS A 145 9.32 1.07 -4.96
C HIS A 145 9.95 0.13 -5.97
N VAL A 146 9.21 -0.92 -6.34
CA VAL A 146 9.65 -1.82 -7.40
C VAL A 146 9.61 -1.11 -8.76
N ASP A 147 10.53 -1.46 -9.67
CA ASP A 147 10.48 -0.96 -11.05
C ASP A 147 9.31 -1.65 -11.78
N ASN A 148 8.52 -0.88 -12.53
CA ASN A 148 7.44 -1.40 -13.36
C ASN A 148 7.92 -2.50 -14.32
N LYS A 149 9.16 -2.42 -14.83
CA LYS A 149 9.74 -3.46 -15.69
C LYS A 149 9.90 -4.80 -14.95
N GLU A 150 10.27 -4.77 -13.67
CA GLU A 150 10.38 -5.99 -12.88
C GLU A 150 9.00 -6.61 -12.61
N VAL A 151 7.99 -5.77 -12.35
CA VAL A 151 6.59 -6.22 -12.23
C VAL A 151 6.13 -6.89 -13.53
N LEU A 152 6.28 -6.23 -14.68
CA LEU A 152 5.88 -6.76 -15.98
C LEU A 152 6.62 -8.04 -16.36
N LYS A 153 7.93 -8.12 -16.06
CA LYS A 153 8.73 -9.34 -16.25
C LYS A 153 8.23 -10.48 -15.37
N SER A 154 7.86 -10.22 -14.11
CA SER A 154 7.33 -11.26 -13.21
C SER A 154 5.98 -11.83 -13.69
N LEU A 155 5.25 -11.04 -14.49
CA LEU A 155 3.99 -11.42 -15.13
C LEU A 155 4.19 -12.06 -16.51
N ASN A 156 5.42 -12.14 -17.02
CA ASN A 156 5.77 -12.57 -18.39
C ASN A 156 5.11 -11.73 -19.50
N ILE A 157 4.98 -10.42 -19.28
CA ILE A 157 4.36 -9.48 -20.22
C ILE A 157 5.42 -8.61 -20.97
N SER A 158 6.66 -8.58 -20.47
CA SER A 158 7.80 -7.87 -21.10
C SER A 158 9.09 -8.67 -21.04
#